data_AF-S3NNS9-F1
#
_entry.id   AF-S3NNS9-F1
#
_cell.length_a   1.000
_cell.length_b   1.000
_cell.length_c   1.000
_cell.angle_alpha   90.00
_cell.angle_beta   90.00
_cell.angle_gamma   90.00
#
_symmetry.space_group_name_H-M   'P 1'
#
loop_
_entity.id
_entity.type
_entity.pdbx_description
1 polymer ?
#
loop_
_entity_poly.entity_id
_entity_poly.type
_entity_poly.pdbx_seq_one_letter_code
_entity_poly.pdbx_strand_id
1 'polypeptide(L)'
;MPNINPTLNVPQARFLQLPNKFRAFVAGFGSGKTWVGCSSLCDKSWEFPKVPLGYFAPTYPQIRDIFFPTIDEVAFDWGLKTKIYESNKEVDLYYGRQYRSTIICRSMEKPQTIVGFKVGHSLIDELDVMNKDKAQQAWRKIIARMRVNHPGLLNGIDVATTPEGFKFTYEQFVKEANSTPAK
;
A
#
# COMPACT_ATOMS: atom_id res chain seq x y z
N MET A 1 -19.42 7.19 -10.28
CA MET A 1 -18.24 7.90 -9.74
C MET A 1 -18.06 9.17 -10.56
N PRO A 2 -17.52 10.28 -10.02
CA PRO A 2 -17.10 11.40 -10.87
C PRO A 2 -16.12 10.90 -11.95
N ASN A 3 -16.01 11.60 -13.07
CA ASN A 3 -15.12 11.22 -14.16
C ASN A 3 -13.66 11.46 -13.73
N ILE A 4 -13.11 10.51 -12.99
CA ILE A 4 -11.72 10.51 -12.49
C ILE A 4 -10.89 9.80 -13.56
N ASN A 5 -9.88 10.48 -14.09
CA ASN A 5 -9.00 9.95 -15.12
C ASN A 5 -7.55 10.07 -14.65
N PRO A 6 -7.09 9.14 -13.81
CA PRO A 6 -5.77 9.22 -13.20
C PRO A 6 -4.68 8.94 -14.24
N THR A 7 -3.55 9.63 -14.11
CA THR A 7 -2.41 9.51 -15.00
C THR A 7 -1.59 8.27 -14.63
N LEU A 8 -1.88 7.15 -15.31
CA LEU A 8 -1.18 5.88 -15.13
C LEU A 8 -0.57 5.39 -16.45
N ASN A 9 0.64 4.83 -16.37
CA ASN A 9 1.18 4.07 -17.50
C ASN A 9 0.57 2.66 -17.56
N VAL A 10 0.76 1.97 -18.68
CA VAL A 10 0.15 0.65 -18.93
C VAL A 10 0.49 -0.40 -17.84
N PRO A 11 1.77 -0.58 -17.43
CA PRO A 11 2.11 -1.46 -16.31
C PRO A 11 1.38 -1.12 -14.99
N GLN A 12 1.28 0.16 -14.66
CA GLN A 12 0.62 0.60 -13.43
C GLN A 12 -0.88 0.32 -13.48
N ALA A 13 -1.55 0.63 -14.61
CA ALA A 13 -2.96 0.32 -14.81
C ALA A 13 -3.24 -1.18 -14.72
N ARG A 14 -2.39 -2.01 -15.36
CA ARG A 14 -2.49 -3.49 -15.27
C ARG A 14 -2.34 -3.98 -13.83
N PHE A 15 -1.41 -3.41 -13.07
CA PHE A 15 -1.20 -3.77 -11.67
C PHE A 15 -2.43 -3.50 -10.81
N LEU A 16 -3.06 -2.32 -10.96
CA LEU A 16 -4.27 -1.97 -10.20
C LEU A 16 -5.46 -2.89 -10.51
N GLN A 17 -5.53 -3.43 -11.72
CA GLN A 17 -6.59 -4.33 -12.17
C GLN A 17 -6.41 -5.80 -11.74
N LEU A 18 -5.27 -6.17 -11.15
CA LEU A 18 -5.07 -7.54 -10.67
C LEU A 18 -6.09 -7.87 -9.56
N PRO A 19 -6.81 -9.00 -9.65
CA PRO A 19 -7.85 -9.38 -8.69
C PRO A 19 -7.28 -10.02 -7.40
N ASN A 20 -5.96 -10.18 -7.33
CA ASN A 20 -5.30 -10.93 -6.28
C ASN A 20 -5.33 -10.19 -4.95
N LYS A 21 -5.50 -10.95 -3.87
CA LYS A 21 -5.43 -10.46 -2.49
C LYS A 21 -4.09 -9.82 -2.16
N PHE A 22 -3.00 -10.43 -2.63
CA PHE A 22 -1.64 -9.94 -2.45
C PHE A 22 -1.03 -9.71 -3.81
N ARG A 23 -0.47 -8.53 -4.03
CA ARG A 23 0.12 -8.11 -5.30
C ARG A 23 1.51 -7.54 -5.06
N ALA A 24 2.41 -7.69 -6.04
CA ALA A 24 3.74 -7.12 -5.98
C ALA A 24 4.06 -6.37 -7.28
N PHE A 25 4.45 -5.11 -7.15
CA PHE A 25 5.00 -4.27 -8.22
C PHE A 25 6.50 -4.11 -8.00
N VAL A 26 7.28 -5.00 -8.63
CA VAL A 26 8.74 -5.05 -8.49
C VAL A 26 9.38 -4.41 -9.71
N ALA A 27 10.13 -3.32 -9.51
CA ALA A 27 10.74 -2.59 -10.62
C ALA A 27 11.95 -1.74 -10.17
N GLY A 28 12.79 -1.34 -11.13
CA GLY A 28 14.00 -0.54 -10.87
C GLY A 28 13.72 0.87 -10.33
N PHE A 29 14.77 1.61 -10.01
CA PHE A 29 14.65 3.01 -9.59
C PHE A 29 13.98 3.87 -10.67
N GLY A 30 13.20 4.87 -10.25
CA GLY A 30 12.51 5.79 -11.17
C GLY A 30 11.32 5.21 -11.94
N SER A 31 10.92 3.96 -11.69
CA SER A 31 9.83 3.30 -12.44
C SER A 31 8.40 3.65 -11.98
N GLY A 32 8.24 4.60 -11.06
CA GLY A 32 6.94 5.02 -10.54
C GLY A 32 6.25 4.00 -9.62
N LYS A 33 7.01 3.24 -8.80
CA LYS A 33 6.47 2.23 -7.87
C LYS A 33 5.63 2.83 -6.75
N THR A 34 6.16 3.86 -6.09
CA THR A 34 5.44 4.56 -5.02
C THR A 34 4.18 5.25 -5.58
N TRP A 35 4.25 5.78 -6.81
CA TRP A 35 3.09 6.36 -7.51
C TRP A 35 1.96 5.35 -7.69
N VAL A 36 2.23 4.16 -8.21
CA VAL A 36 1.20 3.13 -8.40
C VAL A 36 0.68 2.58 -7.08
N GLY A 37 1.55 2.46 -6.06
CA GLY A 37 1.11 2.12 -4.71
C GLY A 37 0.14 3.16 -4.15
N CYS A 38 0.47 4.45 -4.23
CA CYS A 38 -0.41 5.53 -3.80
C CYS A 38 -1.72 5.57 -4.60
N SER A 39 -1.64 5.27 -5.89
CA SER A 39 -2.81 5.18 -6.78
C SER A 39 -3.76 4.06 -6.33
N SER A 40 -3.22 2.94 -5.88
CA SER A 40 -4.01 1.85 -5.30
C SER A 40 -4.73 2.27 -4.01
N LEU A 41 -4.08 3.05 -3.14
CA LEU A 41 -4.73 3.59 -1.96
C LEU A 41 -5.87 4.55 -2.33
N CYS A 42 -5.68 5.39 -3.34
CA CYS A 42 -6.70 6.30 -3.85
C CYS A 42 -7.89 5.52 -4.45
N ASP A 43 -7.61 4.52 -5.30
CA ASP A 43 -8.60 3.61 -5.88
C ASP A 43 -9.46 2.94 -4.80
N LYS A 44 -8.83 2.35 -3.78
CA LYS A 44 -9.55 1.71 -2.67
C LYS A 44 -10.35 2.69 -1.82
N SER A 45 -9.89 3.94 -1.69
CA SER A 45 -10.67 4.98 -1.02
C SER A 45 -11.93 5.38 -1.82
N TRP A 46 -11.88 5.22 -3.15
CA TRP A 46 -13.02 5.43 -4.06
C TRP A 46 -14.01 4.27 -4.01
N GLU A 47 -13.49 3.03 -4.06
CA GLU A 47 -14.27 1.80 -4.06
C GLU A 47 -14.93 1.53 -2.70
N PHE A 48 -14.19 1.72 -1.60
CA PHE A 48 -14.62 1.40 -0.24
C PHE A 48 -14.49 2.61 0.70
N PRO A 49 -15.35 3.64 0.56
CA PRO A 49 -15.32 4.78 1.46
C PRO A 49 -15.53 4.36 2.93
N LYS A 50 -14.84 5.06 3.83
CA LYS A 50 -14.73 4.87 5.28
C LYS A 50 -14.01 3.59 5.71
N VAL A 51 -13.44 2.82 4.78
CA VAL A 51 -12.54 1.72 5.11
C VAL A 51 -11.14 2.27 5.39
N PRO A 52 -10.54 2.01 6.57
CA PRO A 52 -9.17 2.44 6.83
C PRO A 52 -8.17 1.72 5.92
N LEU A 53 -7.14 2.45 5.49
CA LEU A 53 -6.06 1.95 4.64
C LEU A 53 -4.74 1.94 5.40
N GLY A 54 -3.76 1.17 4.95
CA GLY A 54 -2.43 1.09 5.57
C GLY A 54 -1.31 1.52 4.63
N TYR A 55 -0.33 2.24 5.15
CA TYR A 55 0.95 2.49 4.49
C TYR A 55 2.11 2.08 5.38
N PHE A 56 3.04 1.30 4.84
CA PHE A 56 4.18 0.78 5.58
C PHE A 56 5.47 1.00 4.79
N ALA A 57 6.46 1.61 5.40
CA ALA A 57 7.79 1.81 4.83
C ALA A 57 8.87 1.39 5.84
N PRO A 58 10.13 1.16 5.44
CA PRO A 58 11.17 0.68 6.34
C PRO A 58 11.42 1.61 7.54
N THR A 59 11.29 2.92 7.37
CA THR A 59 11.51 3.93 8.40
C THR A 59 10.48 5.07 8.31
N TYR A 60 10.31 5.83 9.40
CA TYR A 60 9.41 7.00 9.38
C TYR A 60 9.92 8.17 8.52
N PRO A 61 11.22 8.51 8.48
CA PRO A 61 11.74 9.50 7.54
C PRO A 61 11.36 9.20 6.09
N GLN A 62 11.38 7.94 5.64
CA GLN A 62 10.88 7.59 4.30
C GLN A 62 9.39 7.87 4.12
N ILE A 63 8.56 7.66 5.15
CA ILE A 63 7.14 8.02 5.10
C ILE A 63 7.01 9.54 4.92
N ARG A 64 7.72 10.32 5.74
CA ARG A 64 7.66 11.78 5.71
C ARG A 64 8.18 12.37 4.40
N ASP A 65 9.34 11.90 3.96
CA ASP A 65 10.10 12.52 2.87
C ASP A 65 9.68 12.00 1.49
N ILE A 66 9.07 10.81 1.41
CA ILE A 66 8.69 10.17 0.13
C ILE A 66 7.19 10.00 0.04
N PHE A 67 6.56 9.35 1.02
CA PHE A 67 5.14 9.00 0.91
C PHE A 67 4.22 10.21 1.00
N PHE A 68 4.38 11.06 2.03
CA PHE A 68 3.51 12.22 2.21
C PHE A 68 3.45 13.16 1.00
N PRO A 69 4.57 13.59 0.37
CA PRO A 69 4.47 14.36 -0.86
C PRO A 69 3.84 13.56 -2.01
N THR A 70 4.22 12.28 -2.17
CA THR A 70 3.70 11.46 -3.29
C THR A 70 2.20 11.20 -3.19
N ILE A 71 1.68 10.89 -2.00
CA ILE A 71 0.24 10.63 -1.83
C ILE A 71 -0.58 11.89 -2.02
N ASP A 72 -0.04 13.08 -1.72
CA ASP A 72 -0.73 14.35 -1.98
C ASP A 72 -0.88 14.61 -3.48
N GLU A 73 0.21 14.46 -4.24
CA GLU A 73 0.21 14.59 -5.70
C GLU A 73 -0.72 13.55 -6.37
N VAL A 74 -0.61 12.28 -5.96
CA VAL A 74 -1.44 11.21 -6.52
C VAL A 74 -2.90 11.40 -6.13
N ALA A 75 -3.20 11.77 -4.88
CA ALA A 75 -4.58 12.05 -4.48
C ALA A 75 -5.19 13.16 -5.36
N PHE A 76 -4.43 14.22 -5.63
CA PHE A 76 -4.87 15.29 -6.52
C PHE A 76 -5.20 14.79 -7.93
N ASP A 77 -4.32 13.97 -8.54
CA ASP A 77 -4.54 13.33 -9.85
C ASP A 77 -5.80 12.43 -9.84
N TRP A 78 -6.12 11.83 -8.69
CA TRP A 78 -7.33 11.04 -8.46
C TRP A 78 -8.56 11.86 -8.03
N GLY A 79 -8.50 13.19 -8.10
CA GLY A 79 -9.58 14.10 -7.73
C GLY A 79 -9.87 14.17 -6.22
N LEU A 80 -8.92 13.74 -5.40
CA LEU A 80 -8.97 13.75 -3.94
C LEU A 80 -8.12 14.89 -3.38
N LYS A 81 -8.32 15.17 -2.08
CA LYS A 81 -7.49 16.07 -1.28
C LYS A 81 -6.95 15.29 -0.09
N THR A 82 -5.71 15.55 0.29
CA THR A 82 -5.14 14.97 1.51
C THR A 82 -5.17 15.95 2.67
N LYS A 83 -5.19 15.42 3.88
CA LYS A 83 -4.79 16.13 5.09
C LYS A 83 -3.85 15.24 5.88
N ILE A 84 -2.59 15.67 5.96
CA ILE A 84 -1.52 14.90 6.58
C ILE A 84 -1.39 15.30 8.06
N TYR A 85 -1.35 14.30 8.93
CA TYR A 85 -1.15 14.46 10.36
C TYR A 85 0.15 13.75 10.77
N GLU A 86 1.28 14.44 10.67
CA GLU A 86 2.59 13.83 10.96
C GLU A 86 2.68 13.24 12.36
N SER A 87 2.15 13.94 13.39
CA SER A 87 2.17 13.45 14.77
C SER A 87 1.39 12.15 14.95
N ASN A 88 0.24 12.04 14.27
CA ASN A 88 -0.63 10.85 14.29
C ASN A 88 -0.14 9.75 13.34
N LYS A 89 0.71 10.11 12.38
CA LYS A 89 1.20 9.25 11.30
C LYS A 89 0.02 8.75 10.47
N GLU A 90 -0.83 9.67 10.05
CA GLU A 90 -2.08 9.41 9.35
C GLU A 90 -2.28 10.42 8.21
N VAL A 91 -2.97 9.98 7.16
CA VAL A 91 -3.39 10.84 6.05
C VAL A 91 -4.87 10.64 5.80
N ASP A 92 -5.67 11.68 5.96
CA ASP A 92 -7.07 11.64 5.56
C ASP A 92 -7.21 11.98 4.07
N LEU A 93 -8.03 11.21 3.36
CA LEU A 93 -8.42 11.46 1.98
C LEU A 93 -9.85 12.04 1.95
N TYR A 94 -10.06 13.06 1.12
CA TYR A 94 -11.34 13.73 0.93
C TYR A 94 -11.69 13.89 -0.55
N TYR A 95 -12.97 13.81 -0.88
CA TYR A 95 -13.51 14.31 -2.14
C TYR A 95 -14.30 15.59 -1.86
N GLY A 96 -13.76 16.75 -2.25
CA GLY A 96 -14.30 18.03 -1.81
C GLY A 96 -14.28 18.14 -0.27
N ARG A 97 -15.46 18.13 0.36
CA ARG A 97 -15.63 18.11 1.83
C ARG A 97 -15.97 16.72 2.38
N GLN A 98 -16.21 15.74 1.51
CA GLN A 98 -16.62 14.41 1.92
C GLN A 98 -15.40 13.58 2.28
N TYR A 99 -15.33 13.13 3.53
CA TYR A 99 -14.32 12.17 3.98
C TYR A 99 -14.42 10.85 3.21
N ARG A 100 -13.28 10.35 2.74
CA ARG A 100 -13.15 9.10 1.98
C ARG A 100 -12.53 8.01 2.81
N SER A 101 -11.32 8.17 3.33
CA SER A 101 -10.61 7.14 4.10
C SER A 101 -9.47 7.77 4.87
N THR A 102 -8.96 7.07 5.89
CA THR A 102 -7.71 7.42 6.57
C THR A 102 -6.68 6.36 6.24
N ILE A 103 -5.49 6.78 5.83
CA ILE A 103 -4.31 5.94 5.62
C ILE A 103 -3.48 5.99 6.90
N ILE A 104 -3.41 4.86 7.60
CA ILE A 104 -2.61 4.68 8.81
C ILE A 104 -1.18 4.33 8.39
N CYS A 105 -0.23 5.18 8.74
CA CYS A 105 1.17 5.03 8.36
C CYS A 105 1.99 4.44 9.52
N ARG A 106 2.73 3.36 9.27
CA ARG A 106 3.63 2.76 10.29
C ARG A 106 4.98 2.39 9.69
N SER A 107 6.04 2.71 10.43
CA SER A 107 7.39 2.26 10.13
C SER A 107 7.54 0.77 10.40
N MET A 108 8.23 0.05 9.51
CA MET A 108 8.63 -1.34 9.68
C MET A 108 9.96 -1.48 10.44
N GLU A 109 10.56 -0.37 10.91
CA GLU A 109 11.78 -0.40 11.72
C GLU A 109 11.57 -1.16 13.03
N LYS A 110 10.38 -1.05 13.63
CA LYS A 110 9.97 -1.79 14.82
C LYS A 110 8.64 -2.51 14.54
N PRO A 111 8.63 -3.65 13.83
CA PRO A 111 7.41 -4.36 13.41
C PRO A 111 6.43 -4.68 14.54
N GLN A 112 6.94 -4.78 15.77
CA GLN A 112 6.21 -5.06 17.00
C GLN A 112 5.19 -3.97 17.33
N THR A 113 5.43 -2.74 16.84
CA THR A 113 4.53 -1.59 17.00
C THR A 113 3.35 -1.59 16.03
N ILE A 114 3.35 -2.49 15.03
CA ILE A 114 2.25 -2.65 14.06
C ILE A 114 1.13 -3.48 14.71
N VAL A 115 0.42 -2.87 15.66
CA VAL A 115 -0.65 -3.49 16.48
C VAL A 115 -1.79 -2.51 16.76
N GLY A 116 -2.96 -3.03 17.14
CA GLY A 116 -4.05 -2.21 17.69
C GLY A 116 -4.97 -1.52 16.68
N PHE A 117 -4.90 -1.86 15.39
CA PHE A 117 -5.78 -1.30 14.35
C PHE A 117 -6.19 -2.34 13.30
N LYS A 118 -7.17 -1.97 12.47
CA LYS A 118 -7.65 -2.77 11.33
C LYS A 118 -7.64 -1.89 10.08
N VAL A 119 -7.26 -2.48 8.96
CA VAL A 119 -7.22 -1.84 7.65
C VAL A 119 -7.75 -2.81 6.59
N GLY A 120 -8.39 -2.28 5.56
CA GLY A 120 -9.00 -3.06 4.48
C GLY A 120 -8.05 -3.31 3.31
N HIS A 121 -7.12 -2.39 3.07
CA HIS A 121 -6.07 -2.56 2.07
C HIS A 121 -4.82 -1.84 2.52
N SER A 122 -3.64 -2.34 2.12
CA SER A 122 -2.37 -1.76 2.50
C SER A 122 -1.38 -1.69 1.35
N LEU A 123 -0.52 -0.69 1.40
CA LEU A 123 0.72 -0.61 0.64
C LEU A 123 1.92 -0.84 1.56
N ILE A 124 2.80 -1.76 1.17
CA ILE A 124 4.12 -1.96 1.75
C ILE A 124 5.16 -1.50 0.73
N ASP A 125 5.88 -0.43 1.06
CA ASP A 125 6.91 0.14 0.22
C ASP A 125 8.30 -0.33 0.65
N GLU A 126 9.17 -0.56 -0.33
CA GLU A 126 10.59 -0.92 -0.20
C GLU A 126 10.87 -2.08 0.78
N LEU A 127 10.03 -3.11 0.73
CA LEU A 127 10.11 -4.28 1.61
C LEU A 127 11.43 -5.05 1.46
N ASP A 128 11.95 -5.19 0.24
CA ASP A 128 13.18 -5.95 -0.02
C ASP A 128 14.47 -5.17 0.30
N VAL A 129 14.38 -3.87 0.61
CA VAL A 129 15.54 -3.14 1.17
C VAL A 129 15.88 -3.65 2.57
N MET A 130 14.90 -4.18 3.30
CA MET A 130 15.08 -4.70 4.65
C MET A 130 15.86 -6.03 4.67
N ASN A 131 16.41 -6.37 5.85
CA ASN A 131 16.80 -7.75 6.13
C ASN A 131 15.55 -8.65 6.01
N LYS A 132 15.75 -9.86 5.49
CA LYS A 132 14.70 -10.82 5.17
C LYS A 132 13.85 -11.21 6.40
N ASP A 133 14.46 -11.48 7.55
CA ASP A 133 13.72 -11.89 8.75
C ASP A 133 12.82 -10.76 9.27
N LYS A 134 13.33 -9.52 9.21
CA LYS A 134 12.59 -8.32 9.59
C LYS A 134 11.46 -8.02 8.62
N ALA A 135 11.70 -8.19 7.32
CA ALA A 135 10.66 -8.10 6.29
C ALA A 135 9.56 -9.13 6.54
N GLN A 136 9.91 -10.38 6.85
CA GLN A 136 8.95 -11.43 7.19
C GLN A 136 8.16 -11.13 8.47
N GLN A 137 8.81 -10.58 9.50
CA GLN A 137 8.12 -10.14 10.73
C GLN A 137 7.14 -8.99 10.44
N ALA A 138 7.55 -7.99 9.67
CA ALA A 138 6.69 -6.89 9.25
C ALA A 138 5.49 -7.39 8.45
N TRP A 139 5.72 -8.23 7.43
CA TRP A 139 4.68 -8.88 6.62
C TRP A 139 3.63 -9.58 7.48
N ARG A 140 4.05 -10.44 8.41
CA ARG A 140 3.13 -11.16 9.32
C ARG A 140 2.30 -10.19 10.18
N LYS A 141 2.92 -9.13 10.70
CA LYS A 141 2.24 -8.13 11.51
C LYS A 141 1.23 -7.32 10.69
N ILE A 142 1.55 -6.98 9.45
CA ILE A 142 0.69 -6.22 8.53
C ILE A 142 -0.50 -7.07 8.07
N ILE A 143 -0.27 -8.34 7.68
CA ILE A 143 -1.36 -9.29 7.38
C ILE A 143 -2.32 -9.40 8.56
N ALA A 144 -1.82 -9.42 9.79
CA ALA A 144 -2.68 -9.50 10.98
C ALA A 144 -3.59 -8.26 11.18
N ARG A 145 -3.40 -7.17 10.44
CA ARG A 145 -4.27 -5.97 10.43
C ARG A 145 -5.34 -6.00 9.35
N MET A 146 -5.24 -6.92 8.37
CA MET A 146 -6.23 -7.18 7.32
C MET A 146 -7.49 -7.83 7.90
N ARG A 147 -8.31 -7.04 8.61
CA ARG A 147 -9.40 -7.54 9.47
C ARG A 147 -10.68 -6.70 9.34
N VAL A 148 -10.76 -5.81 8.35
CA VAL A 148 -11.99 -5.04 8.13
C VAL A 148 -13.06 -5.98 7.59
N ASN A 149 -14.24 -5.94 8.21
CA ASN A 149 -15.43 -6.63 7.73
C ASN A 149 -16.32 -5.61 7.03
N HIS A 150 -16.31 -5.62 5.70
CA HIS A 150 -17.13 -4.73 4.87
C HIS A 150 -17.66 -5.54 3.68
N PRO A 151 -18.96 -5.42 3.31
CA PRO A 151 -19.51 -6.12 2.15
C PRO A 151 -18.70 -5.85 0.88
N GLY A 152 -18.37 -6.91 0.14
CA GLY A 152 -17.60 -6.84 -1.11
C GLY A 152 -16.09 -6.58 -0.96
N LEU A 153 -15.60 -6.28 0.25
CA LEU A 153 -14.18 -6.02 0.46
C LEU A 153 -13.37 -7.31 0.57
N LEU A 154 -12.46 -7.51 -0.39
CA LEU A 154 -11.36 -8.46 -0.23
C LEU A 154 -10.18 -7.73 0.46
N ASN A 155 -9.89 -8.08 1.72
CA ASN A 155 -8.78 -7.42 2.41
C ASN A 155 -7.45 -7.76 1.73
N GLY A 156 -6.68 -6.77 1.28
CA GLY A 156 -5.52 -6.99 0.42
C GLY A 156 -4.25 -6.21 0.78
N ILE A 157 -3.13 -6.60 0.16
CA ILE A 157 -1.83 -5.94 0.33
C ILE A 157 -1.15 -5.80 -1.03
N ASP A 158 -0.65 -4.60 -1.30
CA ASP A 158 0.29 -4.32 -2.37
C ASP A 158 1.70 -4.17 -1.81
N VAL A 159 2.66 -4.79 -2.49
CA VAL A 159 4.09 -4.58 -2.25
C VAL A 159 4.64 -3.78 -3.42
N ALA A 160 5.31 -2.66 -3.16
CA ALA A 160 6.07 -1.90 -4.14
C ALA A 160 7.53 -1.91 -3.69
N THR A 161 8.44 -2.44 -4.51
CA THR A 161 9.85 -2.61 -4.06
C THR A 161 10.84 -2.67 -5.21
N THR A 162 12.09 -2.32 -4.96
CA THR A 162 13.21 -2.63 -5.87
C THR A 162 13.58 -4.12 -5.84
N PRO A 163 14.07 -4.68 -6.96
CA PRO A 163 14.60 -6.04 -6.99
C PRO A 163 15.98 -6.10 -6.32
N GLU A 164 16.01 -6.46 -5.04
CA GLU A 164 17.25 -6.60 -4.25
C GLU A 164 17.76 -8.05 -4.23
N GLY A 165 17.64 -8.77 -5.36
CA GLY A 165 17.97 -10.19 -5.50
C GLY A 165 16.86 -11.15 -5.04
N PHE A 166 17.23 -12.37 -4.59
CA PHE A 166 16.29 -13.41 -4.17
C PHE A 166 15.80 -13.23 -2.71
N LYS A 167 15.30 -12.04 -2.37
CA LYS A 167 14.81 -11.69 -1.03
C LYS A 167 13.33 -12.06 -0.83
N PHE A 168 12.66 -11.38 0.10
CA PHE A 168 11.33 -11.74 0.58
C PHE A 168 10.30 -11.77 -0.56
N THR A 169 10.26 -10.74 -1.41
CA THR A 169 9.25 -10.69 -2.48
C THR A 169 9.44 -11.82 -3.49
N TYR A 170 10.68 -12.16 -3.83
CA TYR A 170 10.95 -13.31 -4.71
C TYR A 170 10.47 -14.63 -4.08
N GLU A 171 10.76 -14.85 -2.80
CA GLU A 171 10.33 -16.06 -2.13
C GLU A 171 8.81 -16.16 -2.03
N GLN A 172 8.15 -15.08 -1.59
CA GLN A 172 6.72 -15.07 -1.35
C GLN A 172 5.88 -15.12 -2.64
N PHE A 173 6.30 -14.38 -3.68
CA PHE A 173 5.50 -14.21 -4.90
C PHE A 173 5.97 -15.07 -6.08
N VAL A 174 7.18 -15.64 -6.04
CA VAL A 174 7.68 -16.54 -7.10
C VAL A 174 7.84 -17.96 -6.58
N LYS A 175 8.61 -18.19 -5.50
CA LYS A 175 8.84 -19.56 -5.02
C LYS A 175 7.59 -20.18 -4.39
N GLU A 176 7.01 -19.54 -3.39
CA GLU A 176 5.86 -20.06 -2.65
C GLU A 176 4.59 -20.09 -3.51
N ALA A 177 4.42 -19.10 -4.40
CA ALA A 177 3.31 -19.09 -5.35
C ALA A 177 3.34 -20.30 -6.31
N ASN A 178 4.55 -20.76 -6.68
CA ASN A 178 4.74 -21.91 -7.57
C ASN A 178 4.96 -23.24 -6.82
N SER A 179 5.06 -23.25 -5.49
CA SER A 179 5.34 -24.46 -4.71
C SER A 179 4.10 -25.30 -4.40
N THR A 180 2.91 -24.76 -4.63
CA THR A 180 1.65 -25.49 -4.43
C THR A 180 1.01 -25.73 -5.79
N PRO A 181 0.57 -26.96 -6.14
CA PRO A 181 -0.30 -27.15 -7.29
C PRO A 181 -1.52 -26.25 -7.12
N ALA A 182 -1.94 -25.58 -8.19
CA ALA A 182 -3.08 -24.68 -8.18
C ALA A 182 -4.25 -25.32 -7.43
N LYS A 183 -4.70 -24.68 -6.34
CA LYS A 183 -5.90 -25.09 -5.60
C LYS A 183 -7.14 -24.56 -6.31
#